data_AF-A0A0L0VPV1-F1
#
_entry.id   AF-A0A0L0VPV1-F1
#
_cell.length_a   1.000
_cell.length_b   1.000
_cell.length_c   1.000
_cell.angle_alpha   90.00
_cell.angle_beta   90.00
_cell.angle_gamma   90.00
#
_symmetry.space_group_name_H-M   'P 1'
#
loop_
_entity.id
_entity.type
_entity.pdbx_description
1 polymer ?
#
loop_
_entity_poly.entity_id
_entity_poly.type
_entity_poly.pdbx_seq_one_letter_code
_entity_poly.pdbx_strand_id
1 'polypeptide(L)'
;MFLLKVVPVPPSRFRPATMMGSMTLESPQNQLLTQILTQTIKLRNLHNELTTTSRKLQLEKHLDSTKIAALQTTRAKLYRQAPEACVGMEVVVNSLMNSTKNSTTMGPGKLPPQGIKRILEKKEGLFRINMMGKRVNCATRSVISPDINIETNEIGVPPVSAKMMVISSSSIGNQPSINRDVSPRKDFDRDEHAFASKLGCPKRGADDCQQQQSIFGTDLGLGNPLRCLIQDDIGSGGWMTNVDMCVNRDDYYQIIYDALRPEGNYSGQGRAITVPPNIWKTVPMWTGTAHFDNDEKYYPD
;
A
#
# COMPACT_ATOMS: atom_id res chain seq x y z
N MET A 1 14.56 35.29 0.29
CA MET A 1 15.13 34.84 1.58
C MET A 1 16.06 33.66 1.29
N PHE A 2 17.37 33.91 1.07
CA PHE A 2 18.33 32.92 0.57
C PHE A 2 19.36 32.43 1.60
N LEU A 3 19.45 33.11 2.75
CA LEU A 3 20.41 32.81 3.81
C LEU A 3 19.73 32.12 4.98
N LEU A 4 20.34 31.04 5.46
CA LEU A 4 19.85 30.26 6.60
C LEU A 4 20.56 30.71 7.88
N LYS A 5 19.88 31.50 8.72
CA LYS A 5 20.43 31.99 9.99
C LYS A 5 20.31 30.98 11.14
N VAL A 6 19.29 30.12 11.09
CA VAL A 6 18.96 29.14 12.13
C VAL A 6 18.58 27.83 11.46
N VAL A 7 19.08 26.71 11.98
CA VAL A 7 18.71 25.36 11.53
C VAL A 7 17.58 24.84 12.42
N PRO A 8 16.37 24.57 11.89
CA PRO A 8 15.30 23.97 12.67
C PRO A 8 15.64 22.51 12.98
N VAL A 9 15.49 22.13 14.24
CA VAL A 9 15.74 20.77 14.70
C VAL A 9 14.38 20.06 14.89
N PRO A 10 14.13 18.92 14.22
CA PRO A 10 12.86 18.22 14.37
C PRO A 10 12.74 17.60 15.77
N PRO A 11 11.52 17.48 16.32
CA PRO A 11 11.32 16.90 17.65
C PRO A 11 11.78 15.44 17.71
N SER A 12 12.06 14.95 18.92
CA SER A 12 12.67 13.64 19.17
C SER A 12 11.93 12.46 18.53
N ARG A 13 10.60 12.52 18.43
CA ARG A 13 9.77 11.49 17.77
C ARG A 13 10.16 11.24 16.30
N PHE A 14 10.63 12.27 15.57
CA PHE A 14 11.03 12.13 14.17
C PHE A 14 12.51 11.77 13.99
N ARG A 15 13.23 11.55 15.09
CA ARG A 15 14.62 11.10 15.11
C ARG A 15 14.81 9.94 16.07
N PRO A 16 14.10 8.81 15.87
CA PRO A 16 14.25 7.65 16.72
C PRO A 16 15.66 7.07 16.63
N ALA A 17 16.13 6.46 17.72
CA ALA A 17 17.33 5.64 17.70
C ALA A 17 17.08 4.34 16.93
N THR A 18 18.06 3.89 16.17
CA THR A 18 17.97 2.63 15.42
C THR A 18 18.49 1.51 16.32
N MET A 19 17.68 0.49 16.59
CA MET A 19 18.12 -0.69 17.34
C MET A 19 18.55 -1.78 16.37
N MET A 20 19.80 -2.24 16.48
CA MET A 20 20.33 -3.39 15.76
C MET A 20 20.62 -4.51 16.76
N GLY A 21 19.66 -5.41 16.95
CA GLY A 21 19.71 -6.40 18.02
C GLY A 21 19.73 -5.71 19.39
N SER A 22 20.78 -5.96 20.18
CA SER A 22 20.99 -5.35 21.49
C SER A 22 21.72 -3.99 21.46
N MET A 23 22.28 -3.59 20.32
CA MET A 23 23.02 -2.33 20.20
C MET A 23 22.10 -1.19 19.75
N THR A 24 22.08 -0.10 20.52
CA THR A 24 21.40 1.14 20.16
C THR A 24 22.34 2.03 19.36
N LEU A 25 21.99 2.30 18.11
CA LEU A 25 22.68 3.28 17.26
C LEU A 25 21.91 4.60 17.24
N GLU A 26 22.65 5.71 17.27
CA GLU A 26 22.06 7.03 17.13
C GLU A 26 21.41 7.22 15.76
N SER A 27 20.41 8.10 15.70
CA SER A 27 19.78 8.47 14.44
C SER A 27 20.82 9.08 13.47
N PRO A 28 20.81 8.73 12.18
CA PRO A 28 21.72 9.32 11.19
C PRO A 28 21.62 10.85 11.10
N GLN A 29 20.44 11.42 11.38
CA GLN A 29 20.25 12.87 11.43
C GLN A 29 20.96 13.51 12.63
N ASN A 30 21.05 12.80 13.76
CA ASN A 30 21.73 13.32 14.95
C ASN A 30 23.23 13.41 14.72
N GLN A 31 23.83 12.48 13.97
CA GLN A 31 25.25 12.56 13.62
C GLN A 31 25.60 13.87 12.90
N LEU A 32 24.77 14.27 11.92
CA LEU A 32 24.95 15.52 11.18
C LEU A 32 24.70 16.75 12.06
N LEU A 33 23.68 16.72 12.92
CA LEU A 33 23.38 17.84 13.83
C LEU A 33 24.48 18.04 14.89
N THR A 34 25.07 16.95 15.41
CA THR A 34 26.22 17.02 16.31
C THR A 34 27.44 17.62 15.61
N GLN A 35 27.66 17.30 14.33
CA GLN A 35 28.71 17.95 13.53
C GLN A 35 28.45 19.46 13.37
N ILE A 36 27.20 19.88 13.13
CA ILE A 36 26.85 21.32 13.06
C ILE A 36 27.12 22.00 14.41
N LEU A 37 26.74 21.37 15.52
CA LEU A 37 26.96 21.93 16.86
C LEU A 37 28.44 22.10 17.18
N THR A 38 29.27 21.08 16.90
CA THR A 38 30.72 21.15 17.13
C THR A 38 31.39 22.23 16.28
N GLN A 39 31.02 22.37 15.01
CA GLN A 39 31.50 23.48 14.16
C GLN A 39 31.02 24.84 14.67
N THR A 40 29.81 24.93 15.22
CA THR A 40 29.26 26.20 15.73
C THR A 40 30.02 26.66 16.96
N ILE A 41 30.34 25.72 17.86
CA ILE A 41 31.16 25.97 19.05
C ILE A 41 32.57 26.38 18.63
N LYS A 42 33.19 25.69 17.67
CA LYS A 42 34.52 26.04 17.13
C LYS A 42 34.53 27.47 16.57
N LEU A 43 33.56 27.82 15.74
CA LEU A 43 33.44 29.15 15.14
C LEU A 43 33.21 30.23 16.21
N ARG A 44 32.37 29.96 17.21
CA ARG A 44 32.15 30.85 18.35
C ARG A 44 33.45 31.11 19.14
N ASN A 45 34.21 30.06 19.44
CA ASN A 45 35.46 30.18 20.18
C ASN A 45 36.50 31.00 19.40
N LEU A 46 36.67 30.72 18.10
CA LEU A 46 37.55 31.50 17.22
C LEU A 46 37.12 32.97 17.14
N HIS A 47 35.82 33.25 17.08
CA HIS A 47 35.30 34.62 17.09
C HIS A 47 35.61 35.36 18.41
N ASN A 48 35.42 34.69 19.55
CA ASN A 48 35.75 35.25 20.86
C ASN A 48 37.25 35.50 21.02
N GLU A 49 38.10 34.60 20.52
CA GLU A 49 39.56 34.77 20.55
C GLU A 49 40.03 35.91 19.63
N LEU A 50 39.43 36.03 18.44
CA LEU A 50 39.73 37.10 17.49
C LEU A 50 39.31 38.47 18.03
N THR A 51 38.14 38.57 18.67
CA THR A 51 37.65 39.82 19.28
C THR A 51 38.49 40.23 20.48
N THR A 52 38.86 39.29 21.36
CA THR A 52 39.73 39.59 22.52
C THR A 52 41.14 40.00 22.10
N THR A 53 41.75 39.31 21.13
CA THR A 53 43.06 39.66 20.58
C THR A 53 43.04 41.02 19.91
N SER A 54 41.97 41.33 19.16
CA SER A 54 41.81 42.64 18.52
C SER A 54 41.68 43.78 19.53
N ARG A 55 40.97 43.55 20.65
CA ARG A 55 40.89 44.53 21.77
C ARG A 55 42.24 44.72 22.47
N LYS A 56 42.96 43.63 22.78
CA LYS A 56 44.30 43.71 23.40
C LYS A 56 45.27 44.51 22.52
N LEU A 57 45.25 44.28 21.21
CA LEU A 57 46.03 45.05 20.24
C LEU A 57 45.70 46.56 20.21
N GLN A 58 44.47 46.95 20.54
CA GLN A 58 44.09 48.37 20.63
C GLN A 58 44.56 49.01 21.93
N LEU A 59 44.56 48.27 23.03
CA LEU A 59 44.94 48.75 24.38
C LEU A 59 46.46 48.79 24.58
N GLU A 60 47.19 47.80 24.07
CA GLU A 60 48.65 47.67 24.26
C GLU A 60 49.50 48.53 23.30
N LYS A 61 48.89 49.48 22.57
CA LYS A 61 49.61 50.36 21.63
C LYS A 61 50.74 51.19 22.26
N HIS A 62 50.82 51.27 23.59
CA HIS A 62 51.76 52.10 24.34
C HIS A 62 52.89 51.36 25.07
N LEU A 63 52.98 50.02 25.07
CA LEU A 63 54.12 49.30 25.70
C LEU A 63 54.50 47.99 24.97
N ASP A 64 55.82 47.73 24.93
CA ASP A 64 56.52 46.54 24.44
C ASP A 64 56.30 46.11 22.97
N SER A 65 57.26 46.46 22.10
CA SER A 65 57.29 46.11 20.67
C SER A 65 57.23 44.60 20.38
N THR A 66 57.81 43.77 21.25
CA THR A 66 57.82 42.30 21.15
C THR A 66 56.45 41.66 21.40
N LYS A 67 55.67 42.18 22.37
CA LYS A 67 54.31 41.68 22.66
C LYS A 67 53.33 42.03 21.54
N ILE A 68 53.47 43.24 20.98
CA ILE A 68 52.69 43.71 19.84
C ILE A 68 52.92 42.80 18.62
N ALA A 69 54.17 42.45 18.30
CA ALA A 69 54.50 41.55 17.20
C ALA A 69 53.91 40.13 17.38
N ALA A 70 53.97 39.59 18.60
CA ALA A 70 53.38 38.29 18.93
C ALA A 70 51.84 38.29 18.80
N LEU A 71 51.17 39.34 19.28
CA LEU A 71 49.71 39.49 19.15
C LEU A 71 49.27 39.69 17.70
N GLN A 72 50.05 40.43 16.89
CA GLN A 72 49.78 40.58 15.45
C GLN A 72 49.88 39.25 14.70
N THR A 73 50.84 38.41 15.07
CA THR A 73 51.02 37.09 14.46
C THR A 73 49.87 36.15 14.83
N THR A 74 49.45 36.13 16.09
CA THR A 74 48.28 35.37 16.56
C THR A 74 46.99 35.83 15.87
N ARG A 75 46.80 37.15 15.75
CA ARG A 75 45.67 37.71 14.99
C ARG A 75 45.68 37.21 13.54
N ALA A 76 46.82 37.30 12.84
CA ALA A 76 46.92 36.84 11.46
C ALA A 76 46.62 35.34 11.30
N LYS A 77 46.98 34.51 12.29
CA LYS A 77 46.61 33.08 12.32
C LYS A 77 45.11 32.87 12.47
N LEU A 78 44.47 33.57 13.43
CA LEU A 78 43.02 33.47 13.65
C LEU A 78 42.22 33.95 12.43
N TYR A 79 42.68 35.01 11.75
CA TYR A 79 42.07 35.49 10.50
C TYR A 79 42.14 34.46 9.36
N ARG A 80 43.13 33.56 9.34
CA ARG A 80 43.18 32.45 8.37
C ARG A 80 42.24 31.31 8.77
N GLN A 81 42.14 31.02 10.07
CA GLN A 81 41.32 29.90 10.58
C GLN A 81 39.81 30.20 10.58
N ALA A 82 39.41 31.46 10.78
CA ALA A 82 38.00 31.86 10.80
C ALA A 82 37.23 31.55 9.49
N PRO A 83 37.70 31.97 8.29
CA PRO A 83 37.01 31.66 7.04
C PRO A 83 37.04 30.15 6.72
N GLU A 84 38.10 29.43 7.08
CA GLU A 84 38.16 27.97 6.95
C GLU A 84 37.05 27.30 7.79
N ALA A 85 36.83 27.77 9.02
CA ALA A 85 35.74 27.28 9.87
C ALA A 85 34.35 27.63 9.31
N CYS A 86 34.19 28.80 8.66
CA CYS A 86 32.94 29.16 7.97
C CYS A 86 32.64 28.22 6.81
N VAL A 87 33.63 27.94 5.95
CA VAL A 87 33.48 26.98 4.84
C VAL A 87 33.18 25.57 5.38
N GLY A 88 33.85 25.16 6.46
CA GLY A 88 33.57 23.91 7.14
C GLY A 88 32.11 23.80 7.62
N MET A 89 31.55 24.88 8.19
CA MET A 89 30.15 24.93 8.59
C MET A 89 29.20 24.76 7.39
N GLU A 90 29.46 25.46 6.29
CA GLU A 90 28.64 25.37 5.07
C GLU A 90 28.62 23.96 4.50
N VAL A 91 29.76 23.26 4.51
CA VAL A 91 29.85 21.86 4.05
C VAL A 91 28.97 20.96 4.91
N VAL A 92 28.98 21.10 6.24
CA VAL A 92 28.15 20.26 7.12
C VAL A 92 26.65 20.58 6.94
N VAL A 93 26.27 21.86 6.83
CA VAL A 93 24.88 22.26 6.57
C VAL A 93 24.42 21.75 5.19
N ASN A 94 25.28 21.84 4.18
CA ASN A 94 25.00 21.26 2.86
C ASN A 94 24.85 19.75 2.94
N SER A 95 25.63 19.05 3.77
CA SER A 95 25.51 17.61 3.97
C SER A 95 24.16 17.22 4.58
N LEU A 96 23.63 18.02 5.52
CA LEU A 96 22.28 17.85 6.09
C LEU A 96 21.19 18.01 5.04
N MET A 97 21.28 19.05 4.20
CA MET A 97 20.26 19.32 3.19
C MET A 97 20.37 18.37 1.99
N ASN A 98 21.58 18.22 1.45
CA ASN A 98 21.88 17.46 0.25
C ASN A 98 23.31 16.89 0.25
N SER A 99 23.41 15.60 0.56
CA SER A 99 24.64 14.81 0.55
C SER A 99 25.25 14.54 -0.83
N THR A 100 24.71 15.09 -1.93
CA THR A 100 25.33 15.00 -3.27
C THR A 100 26.22 16.21 -3.56
N LYS A 101 26.00 17.32 -2.85
CA LYS A 101 26.75 18.57 -3.08
C LYS A 101 28.10 18.62 -2.35
N ASN A 102 28.38 17.66 -1.47
CA ASN A 102 29.65 17.57 -0.75
C ASN A 102 30.57 16.51 -1.40
N SER A 103 31.72 16.93 -1.92
CA SER A 103 32.78 16.01 -2.41
C SER A 103 33.56 15.39 -1.24
N THR A 104 32.93 15.15 -0.09
CA THR A 104 33.61 14.56 1.05
C THR A 104 33.70 13.06 0.81
N THR A 105 34.82 12.64 0.21
CA THR A 105 35.20 11.24 0.05
C THR A 105 35.37 10.65 1.45
N MET A 106 34.29 10.14 2.02
CA MET A 106 34.36 9.23 3.15
C MET A 106 35.23 8.04 2.70
N GLY A 107 36.06 7.50 3.61
CA GLY A 107 36.97 6.41 3.30
C GLY A 107 36.29 5.23 2.58
N PRO A 108 37.07 4.37 1.90
CA PRO A 108 36.55 3.35 1.00
C PRO A 108 35.48 2.49 1.70
N GLY A 109 34.28 2.46 1.11
CA GLY A 109 33.15 1.65 1.58
C GLY A 109 32.14 2.33 2.52
N LYS A 110 32.40 3.54 3.04
CA LYS A 110 31.39 4.27 3.84
C LYS A 110 30.56 5.20 2.98
N LEU A 111 29.30 4.85 2.78
CA LEU A 111 28.32 5.74 2.14
C LEU A 111 28.10 6.99 3.00
N PRO A 112 27.99 8.18 2.40
CA PRO A 112 27.71 9.40 3.14
C PRO A 112 26.33 9.30 3.82
N PRO A 113 26.18 9.88 5.03
CA PRO A 113 24.90 9.94 5.73
C PRO A 113 23.85 10.60 4.83
N GLN A 114 22.63 10.07 4.86
CA GLN A 114 21.58 10.49 3.92
C GLN A 114 21.05 11.88 4.33
N GLY A 115 21.24 12.87 3.46
CA GLY A 115 20.64 14.19 3.63
C GLY A 115 19.12 14.18 3.41
N ILE A 116 18.44 15.25 3.84
CA ILE A 116 16.98 15.39 3.81
C ILE A 116 16.43 15.22 2.39
N LYS A 117 17.08 15.80 1.38
CA LYS A 117 16.69 15.63 -0.03
C LYS A 117 16.58 14.16 -0.44
N ARG A 118 17.55 13.34 0.00
CA ARG A 118 17.63 11.91 -0.34
C ARG A 118 16.52 11.10 0.33
N ILE A 119 16.07 11.51 1.51
CA ILE A 119 14.93 10.90 2.23
C ILE A 119 13.61 11.15 1.49
N LEU A 120 13.49 12.30 0.81
CA LEU A 120 12.26 12.67 0.11
C LEU A 120 12.19 12.09 -1.32
N GLU A 121 13.29 12.17 -2.08
CA GLU A 121 13.26 11.97 -3.54
C GLU A 121 13.53 10.53 -4.01
N LYS A 122 14.07 9.65 -3.16
CA LYS A 122 14.40 8.28 -3.56
C LYS A 122 13.15 7.50 -4.01
N LYS A 123 13.37 6.42 -4.77
CA LYS A 123 12.33 5.42 -5.04
C LYS A 123 11.74 4.88 -3.74
N GLU A 124 12.59 4.71 -2.73
CA GLU A 124 12.21 4.38 -1.35
C GLU A 124 11.95 5.61 -0.46
N GLY A 125 11.74 6.77 -1.07
CA GLY A 125 11.53 8.03 -0.37
C GLY A 125 10.13 8.16 0.19
N LEU A 126 9.96 9.15 1.08
CA LEU A 126 8.72 9.40 1.81
C LEU A 126 7.48 9.52 0.91
N PHE A 127 7.61 10.21 -0.24
CA PHE A 127 6.47 10.44 -1.13
C PHE A 127 5.95 9.16 -1.78
N ARG A 128 6.85 8.30 -2.27
CA ARG A 128 6.44 7.10 -3.00
C ARG A 128 6.00 5.98 -2.06
N ILE A 129 6.77 5.72 -1.00
CA ILE A 129 6.43 4.63 -0.08
C ILE A 129 5.30 5.04 0.86
N ASN A 130 5.35 6.22 1.48
CA ASN A 130 4.46 6.50 2.61
C ASN A 130 3.21 7.31 2.21
N MET A 131 3.28 8.13 1.16
CA MET A 131 2.10 8.88 0.67
C MET A 131 1.38 8.18 -0.49
N MET A 132 2.09 7.69 -1.51
CA MET A 132 1.46 7.06 -2.67
C MET A 132 1.07 5.58 -2.43
N GLY A 133 1.83 4.84 -1.62
CA GLY A 133 1.64 3.40 -1.43
C GLY A 133 1.70 2.95 0.04
N LYS A 134 0.69 3.31 0.85
CA LYS A 134 0.71 3.03 2.29
C LYS A 134 0.27 1.60 2.62
N ARG A 135 0.92 0.99 3.63
CA ARG A 135 0.42 -0.23 4.29
C ARG A 135 -0.88 0.06 5.01
N VAL A 136 -1.88 -0.80 4.80
CA VAL A 136 -3.21 -0.67 5.40
C VAL A 136 -3.40 -1.68 6.52
N ASN A 137 -4.15 -1.29 7.55
CA ASN A 137 -4.60 -2.20 8.59
C ASN A 137 -5.83 -2.96 8.10
N CYS A 138 -6.15 -4.09 8.73
CA CYS A 138 -7.28 -4.96 8.38
C CYS A 138 -7.20 -5.49 6.93
N ALA A 139 -6.04 -6.06 6.59
CA ALA A 139 -5.82 -6.71 5.32
C ALA A 139 -5.21 -8.10 5.53
N THR A 140 -5.53 -9.03 4.63
CA THR A 140 -4.96 -10.38 4.58
C THR A 140 -4.63 -10.72 3.15
N ARG A 141 -3.58 -11.50 2.96
CA ARG A 141 -3.18 -12.01 1.65
C ARG A 141 -3.24 -13.53 1.70
N SER A 142 -3.84 -14.15 0.70
CA SER A 142 -3.89 -15.60 0.57
C SER A 142 -3.71 -16.01 -0.89
N VAL A 143 -3.34 -17.27 -1.06
CA VAL A 143 -3.37 -17.95 -2.35
C VAL A 143 -4.84 -18.17 -2.75
N ILE A 144 -5.16 -18.01 -4.03
CA ILE A 144 -6.51 -18.23 -4.55
C ILE A 144 -6.70 -19.70 -4.96
N SER A 145 -7.94 -20.18 -4.92
CA SER A 145 -8.30 -21.50 -5.42
C SER A 145 -9.63 -21.40 -6.16
N PRO A 146 -9.78 -22.07 -7.33
CA PRO A 146 -11.03 -22.04 -8.06
C PRO A 146 -12.12 -22.78 -7.26
N ASP A 147 -13.31 -22.19 -7.15
CA ASP A 147 -14.49 -22.80 -6.54
C ASP A 147 -15.72 -22.49 -7.40
N ILE A 148 -16.44 -23.54 -7.78
CA ILE A 148 -17.62 -23.47 -8.66
C ILE A 148 -18.89 -23.23 -7.83
N ASN A 149 -18.87 -23.57 -6.53
CA ASN A 149 -20.09 -23.55 -5.71
C ASN A 149 -20.45 -22.16 -5.17
N ILE A 150 -19.49 -21.23 -5.21
CA ILE A 150 -19.65 -19.83 -4.78
C ILE A 150 -20.18 -18.97 -5.93
N GLU A 151 -20.85 -17.87 -5.58
CA GLU A 151 -21.38 -16.96 -6.59
C GLU A 151 -20.25 -16.17 -7.28
N THR A 152 -20.49 -15.73 -8.51
CA THR A 152 -19.51 -14.95 -9.29
C THR A 152 -19.18 -13.58 -8.70
N ASN A 153 -20.00 -13.12 -7.74
CA ASN A 153 -19.87 -11.85 -7.02
C ASN A 153 -19.24 -12.02 -5.63
N GLU A 154 -19.03 -13.26 -5.19
CA GLU A 154 -18.59 -13.62 -3.85
C GLU A 154 -17.13 -14.06 -3.83
N ILE A 155 -16.56 -14.11 -2.62
CA ILE A 155 -15.21 -14.62 -2.40
C ILE A 155 -15.18 -15.47 -1.12
N GLY A 156 -14.62 -16.67 -1.23
CA GLY A 156 -14.40 -17.53 -0.07
C GLY A 156 -13.32 -16.97 0.84
N VAL A 157 -13.67 -16.67 2.10
CA VAL A 157 -12.72 -16.15 3.11
C VAL A 157 -12.37 -17.24 4.12
N PRO A 158 -11.08 -17.59 4.30
CA PRO A 158 -10.68 -18.58 5.31
C PRO A 158 -11.05 -18.15 6.73
N PRO A 159 -11.34 -19.11 7.64
CA PRO A 159 -11.83 -18.78 8.98
C PRO A 159 -10.75 -18.14 9.85
N VAL A 160 -9.46 -18.40 9.55
CA VAL A 160 -8.31 -17.76 10.21
C VAL A 160 -8.30 -16.26 9.91
N SER A 161 -8.52 -15.90 8.64
CA SER A 161 -8.57 -14.51 8.18
C SER A 161 -9.82 -13.81 8.70
N ALA A 162 -10.98 -14.47 8.66
CA ALA A 162 -12.25 -13.92 9.13
C ALA A 162 -12.22 -13.57 10.63
N LYS A 163 -11.56 -14.38 11.47
CA LYS A 163 -11.42 -14.10 12.92
C LYS A 163 -10.49 -12.92 13.23
N MET A 164 -9.50 -12.67 12.38
CA MET A 164 -8.55 -11.57 12.56
C MET A 164 -9.11 -10.22 12.06
N MET A 165 -10.01 -10.24 11.08
CA MET A 165 -10.64 -9.04 10.56
C MET A 165 -11.79 -8.59 11.45
N VAL A 166 -11.59 -7.49 12.18
CA VAL A 166 -12.63 -6.87 12.99
C VAL A 166 -13.23 -5.70 12.22
N ILE A 167 -14.52 -5.78 11.92
CA ILE A 167 -15.30 -4.68 11.34
C ILE A 167 -15.99 -3.95 12.49
N SER A 168 -15.70 -2.66 12.67
CA SER A 168 -16.43 -1.83 13.62
C SER A 168 -17.80 -1.47 13.03
N SER A 169 -18.84 -2.20 13.42
CA SER A 169 -20.22 -1.80 13.14
C SER A 169 -20.71 -0.86 14.25
N SER A 170 -21.15 0.33 13.88
CA SER A 170 -21.96 1.17 14.76
C SER A 170 -23.29 0.45 15.02
N SER A 171 -23.61 0.23 16.30
CA SER A 171 -24.69 -0.61 16.80
C SER A 171 -26.10 -0.11 16.41
N ILE A 172 -26.49 -0.27 15.15
CA ILE A 172 -27.87 -0.12 14.69
C ILE A 172 -28.32 -1.47 14.15
N GLY A 173 -29.00 -2.24 15.01
CA GLY A 173 -30.12 -3.12 14.69
C GLY A 173 -29.92 -4.36 13.81
N ASN A 174 -28.92 -4.45 12.95
CA ASN A 174 -28.77 -5.56 12.02
C ASN A 174 -27.42 -6.23 12.23
N GLN A 175 -27.41 -7.43 12.82
CA GLN A 175 -26.30 -8.35 12.61
C GLN A 175 -26.29 -8.69 11.12
N PRO A 176 -25.22 -8.37 10.36
CA PRO A 176 -25.10 -8.93 9.03
C PRO A 176 -24.99 -10.45 9.19
N SER A 177 -25.99 -11.18 8.71
CA SER A 177 -25.90 -12.61 8.48
C SER A 177 -24.85 -12.82 7.40
N ILE A 178 -23.58 -12.90 7.83
CA ILE A 178 -22.50 -13.36 6.97
C ILE A 178 -22.78 -14.84 6.74
N ASN A 179 -23.28 -15.21 5.56
CA ASN A 179 -23.26 -16.59 5.12
C ASN A 179 -21.79 -17.03 5.12
N ARG A 180 -21.43 -17.84 6.11
CA ARG A 180 -20.07 -18.31 6.33
C ARG A 180 -19.86 -19.53 5.46
N ASP A 181 -19.73 -19.33 4.16
CA ASP A 181 -19.26 -20.40 3.27
C ASP A 181 -17.75 -20.50 3.41
N VAL A 182 -17.37 -21.12 4.52
CA VAL A 182 -15.98 -21.43 4.88
C VAL A 182 -15.65 -22.76 4.26
N SER A 183 -15.17 -22.74 3.02
CA SER A 183 -14.74 -23.94 2.31
C SER A 183 -13.34 -24.36 2.83
N PRO A 184 -13.18 -25.57 3.41
CA PRO A 184 -11.88 -26.05 3.86
C PRO A 184 -11.18 -26.79 2.71
N ARG A 185 -10.46 -26.07 1.83
CA ARG A 185 -9.64 -26.71 0.80
C ARG A 185 -8.24 -26.11 0.71
N LYS A 186 -7.28 -27.01 0.44
CA LYS A 186 -5.86 -26.71 0.29
C LYS A 186 -5.50 -26.56 -1.19
N ASP A 187 -4.80 -25.46 -1.43
CA ASP A 187 -3.69 -25.26 -2.37
C ASP A 187 -3.94 -25.59 -3.86
N PHE A 188 -4.23 -24.54 -4.63
CA PHE A 188 -3.95 -24.40 -6.06
C PHE A 188 -3.12 -23.12 -6.31
N ASP A 189 -2.68 -22.90 -7.54
CA ASP A 189 -1.51 -22.10 -7.96
C ASP A 189 -1.20 -20.77 -7.25
N ARG A 190 0.12 -20.47 -7.23
CA ARG A 190 0.89 -19.49 -6.42
C ARG A 190 0.51 -18.00 -6.56
N ASP A 191 -0.65 -17.67 -7.07
CA ASP A 191 -1.11 -16.28 -7.18
C ASP A 191 -1.72 -15.79 -5.87
N GLU A 192 -1.03 -14.86 -5.22
CA GLU A 192 -1.43 -14.32 -3.93
C GLU A 192 -2.12 -12.96 -4.09
N HIS A 193 -3.41 -12.89 -3.74
CA HIS A 193 -4.20 -11.66 -3.74
C HIS A 193 -4.35 -11.07 -2.34
N ALA A 194 -4.26 -9.74 -2.24
CA ALA A 194 -4.45 -9.02 -0.99
C ALA A 194 -5.89 -8.51 -0.87
N PHE A 195 -6.58 -8.98 0.16
CA PHE A 195 -7.88 -8.49 0.59
C PHE A 195 -7.71 -7.45 1.69
N ALA A 196 -8.48 -6.36 1.63
CA ALA A 196 -8.50 -5.35 2.69
C ALA A 196 -9.93 -4.88 2.95
N SER A 197 -10.39 -5.04 4.19
CA SER A 197 -11.67 -4.50 4.63
C SER A 197 -11.51 -2.98 4.79
N LYS A 198 -11.91 -2.21 3.77
CA LYS A 198 -11.91 -0.73 3.86
C LYS A 198 -13.08 -0.28 4.73
N LEU A 199 -12.85 -0.13 6.03
CA LEU A 199 -13.76 0.48 7.01
C LEU A 199 -14.01 2.01 6.81
N GLY A 200 -13.87 2.54 5.59
CA GLY A 200 -13.98 3.98 5.35
C GLY A 200 -14.16 4.41 3.90
N CYS A 201 -14.59 3.51 3.02
CA CYS A 201 -14.92 3.87 1.64
C CYS A 201 -16.41 3.59 1.39
N PRO A 202 -17.31 4.55 1.63
CA PRO A 202 -18.74 4.39 1.34
C PRO A 202 -19.05 4.17 -0.16
N LYS A 203 -18.04 4.22 -1.04
CA LYS A 203 -18.18 4.18 -2.50
C LYS A 203 -18.04 2.81 -3.14
N ARG A 204 -17.67 1.75 -2.40
CA ARG A 204 -17.57 0.39 -3.00
C ARG A 204 -18.88 -0.38 -3.07
N GLY A 205 -19.98 0.18 -2.55
CA GLY A 205 -21.26 -0.52 -2.47
C GLY A 205 -22.02 -0.62 -3.79
N ALA A 206 -21.71 0.21 -4.80
CA ALA A 206 -22.39 0.18 -6.09
C ALA A 206 -21.37 0.24 -7.25
N ASP A 207 -20.57 1.30 -7.31
CA ASP A 207 -19.75 1.64 -8.49
C ASP A 207 -18.59 0.66 -8.77
N ASP A 208 -18.05 0.03 -7.73
CA ASP A 208 -16.92 -0.94 -7.82
C ASP A 208 -17.40 -2.40 -7.72
N CYS A 209 -18.71 -2.65 -7.66
CA CYS A 209 -19.24 -4.01 -7.58
C CYS A 209 -18.89 -4.76 -8.87
N GLN A 210 -18.44 -6.01 -8.74
CA GLN A 210 -18.01 -6.87 -9.83
C GLN A 210 -19.05 -6.98 -10.97
N GLN A 211 -20.33 -6.86 -10.62
CA GLN A 211 -21.45 -6.91 -11.55
C GLN A 211 -21.48 -5.71 -12.52
N GLN A 212 -21.08 -4.51 -12.08
CA GLN A 212 -21.01 -3.31 -12.94
C GLN A 212 -19.76 -3.29 -13.83
N GLN A 213 -18.68 -3.96 -13.41
CA GLN A 213 -17.43 -4.06 -14.16
C GLN A 213 -17.52 -5.03 -15.35
N SER A 214 -18.59 -5.82 -15.47
CA SER A 214 -18.78 -6.78 -16.56
C SER A 214 -18.86 -6.13 -17.94
N ILE A 215 -19.28 -4.86 -18.03
CA ILE A 215 -19.53 -4.14 -19.29
C ILE A 215 -18.57 -2.95 -19.47
N PHE A 216 -18.11 -2.34 -18.37
CA PHE A 216 -17.45 -1.03 -18.39
C PHE A 216 -15.91 -1.07 -18.31
N GLY A 217 -15.28 -2.23 -18.53
CA GLY A 217 -13.87 -2.45 -18.22
C GLY A 217 -12.93 -2.80 -19.38
N THR A 218 -13.03 -2.12 -20.53
CA THR A 218 -12.11 -2.19 -21.71
C THR A 218 -12.34 -3.26 -22.79
N ASP A 219 -12.73 -2.81 -23.99
CA ASP A 219 -11.93 -2.91 -25.21
C ASP A 219 -12.39 -1.75 -26.13
N LEU A 220 -11.52 -0.77 -26.41
CA LEU A 220 -11.73 0.32 -27.39
C LEU A 220 -13.18 0.86 -27.57
N GLY A 221 -13.87 1.22 -26.48
CA GLY A 221 -15.19 1.88 -26.55
C GLY A 221 -16.35 1.03 -27.10
N LEU A 222 -16.17 -0.28 -27.29
CA LEU A 222 -17.16 -1.18 -27.90
C LEU A 222 -18.08 -1.91 -26.89
N GLY A 223 -17.84 -1.76 -25.58
CA GLY A 223 -18.76 -2.26 -24.54
C GLY A 223 -18.90 -3.79 -24.46
N ASN A 224 -17.89 -4.54 -24.91
CA ASN A 224 -17.92 -6.00 -24.89
C ASN A 224 -17.90 -6.56 -23.45
N PRO A 225 -18.65 -7.65 -23.17
CA PRO A 225 -18.67 -8.26 -21.85
C PRO A 225 -17.33 -8.94 -21.53
N LEU A 226 -16.85 -8.77 -20.30
CA LEU A 226 -15.54 -9.27 -19.82
C LEU A 226 -15.64 -10.49 -18.92
N ARG A 227 -16.86 -10.91 -18.58
CA ARG A 227 -17.14 -12.08 -17.76
C ARG A 227 -17.85 -13.13 -18.62
N CYS A 228 -17.36 -14.36 -18.56
CA CYS A 228 -17.95 -15.50 -19.23
C CYS A 228 -17.66 -16.78 -18.44
N LEU A 229 -18.48 -17.80 -18.69
CA LEU A 229 -18.18 -19.18 -18.30
C LEU A 229 -16.99 -19.68 -19.13
N ILE A 230 -16.19 -20.59 -18.58
CA ILE A 230 -14.94 -21.05 -19.20
C ILE A 230 -14.86 -22.57 -19.23
N GLN A 231 -14.05 -23.09 -20.16
CA GLN A 231 -13.61 -24.49 -20.22
C GLN A 231 -14.77 -25.50 -20.12
N ASP A 232 -14.90 -26.16 -18.97
CA ASP A 232 -15.81 -27.28 -18.75
C ASP A 232 -17.29 -26.87 -18.85
N ASP A 233 -17.63 -25.63 -18.49
CA ASP A 233 -18.99 -25.11 -18.62
C ASP A 233 -19.40 -24.94 -20.10
N ILE A 234 -18.45 -24.49 -20.94
CA ILE A 234 -18.68 -24.35 -22.39
C ILE A 234 -18.84 -25.73 -23.03
N GLY A 235 -17.98 -26.68 -22.64
CA GLY A 235 -18.09 -28.07 -23.07
C GLY A 235 -19.43 -28.66 -22.68
N SER A 236 -19.79 -28.58 -21.40
CA SER A 236 -21.04 -29.09 -20.85
C SER A 236 -22.26 -28.44 -21.51
N GLY A 237 -22.24 -27.13 -21.75
CA GLY A 237 -23.29 -26.43 -22.50
C GLY A 237 -23.49 -27.01 -23.91
N GLY A 238 -22.41 -27.33 -24.63
CA GLY A 238 -22.49 -27.99 -25.94
C GLY A 238 -23.11 -29.39 -25.89
N TRP A 239 -22.80 -30.18 -24.86
CA TRP A 239 -23.39 -31.51 -24.67
C TRP A 239 -24.85 -31.44 -24.22
N MET A 240 -25.18 -30.52 -23.30
CA MET A 240 -26.53 -30.32 -22.78
C MET A 240 -27.49 -29.76 -23.82
N THR A 241 -27.00 -29.01 -24.81
CA THR A 241 -27.84 -28.45 -25.89
C THR A 241 -27.92 -29.34 -27.12
N ASN A 242 -27.26 -30.51 -27.12
CA ASN A 242 -27.33 -31.44 -28.23
C ASN A 242 -28.75 -32.02 -28.39
N VAL A 243 -29.18 -32.23 -29.64
CA VAL A 243 -30.50 -32.77 -30.00
C VAL A 243 -30.69 -34.18 -29.44
N ASP A 244 -29.61 -34.95 -29.34
CA ASP A 244 -29.64 -36.33 -28.84
C ASP A 244 -29.76 -36.41 -27.31
N MET A 245 -29.67 -35.28 -26.60
CA MET A 245 -29.75 -35.24 -25.14
C MET A 245 -31.21 -35.25 -24.68
N CYS A 246 -31.62 -36.37 -24.07
CA CYS A 246 -32.93 -36.56 -23.46
C CYS A 246 -32.78 -36.94 -21.98
N VAL A 247 -33.57 -36.32 -21.12
CA VAL A 247 -33.49 -36.46 -19.65
C VAL A 247 -34.80 -37.00 -19.10
N ASN A 248 -34.69 -37.89 -18.12
CA ASN A 248 -35.83 -38.40 -17.37
C ASN A 248 -36.40 -37.34 -16.42
N ARG A 249 -37.61 -37.59 -15.93
CA ARG A 249 -38.27 -36.71 -14.97
C ARG A 249 -37.39 -36.37 -13.76
N ASP A 250 -36.85 -37.40 -13.10
CA ASP A 250 -36.16 -37.21 -11.82
C ASP A 250 -34.86 -36.41 -11.99
N ASP A 251 -34.09 -36.75 -13.02
CA ASP A 251 -32.85 -36.05 -13.39
C ASP A 251 -33.13 -34.58 -13.77
N TYR A 252 -34.23 -34.32 -14.49
CA TYR A 252 -34.65 -32.96 -14.84
C TYR A 252 -34.92 -32.11 -13.59
N TYR A 253 -35.73 -32.61 -12.66
CA TYR A 253 -36.04 -31.85 -11.42
C TYR A 253 -34.78 -31.63 -10.57
N GLN A 254 -33.87 -32.60 -10.53
CA GLN A 254 -32.61 -32.48 -9.80
C GLN A 254 -31.73 -31.36 -10.40
N ILE A 255 -31.54 -31.36 -11.72
CA ILE A 255 -30.75 -30.32 -12.42
C ILE A 255 -31.34 -28.92 -12.16
N ILE A 256 -32.66 -28.78 -12.27
CA ILE A 256 -33.33 -27.49 -12.04
C ILE A 256 -33.17 -27.01 -10.59
N TYR A 257 -33.30 -27.91 -9.62
CA TYR A 257 -33.16 -27.56 -8.21
C TYR A 257 -31.72 -27.18 -7.85
N ASP A 258 -30.74 -27.93 -8.34
CA ASP A 258 -29.31 -27.68 -8.10
C ASP A 258 -28.85 -26.36 -8.75
N ALA A 259 -29.41 -26.00 -9.91
CA ALA A 259 -29.10 -24.75 -10.59
C ALA A 259 -29.76 -23.52 -9.93
N LEU A 260 -31.06 -23.60 -9.61
CA LEU A 260 -31.83 -22.44 -9.15
C LEU A 260 -31.72 -22.17 -7.64
N ARG A 261 -31.42 -23.18 -6.81
CA ARG A 261 -31.32 -23.09 -5.34
C ARG A 261 -32.34 -22.10 -4.74
N PRO A 262 -33.65 -22.43 -4.77
CA PRO A 262 -34.73 -21.50 -4.43
C PRO A 262 -34.74 -21.02 -2.96
N GLU A 263 -33.94 -21.64 -2.10
CA GLU A 263 -33.66 -21.24 -0.71
C GLU A 263 -32.96 -19.87 -0.61
N GLY A 264 -32.25 -19.44 -1.67
CA GLY A 264 -31.61 -18.13 -1.75
C GLY A 264 -32.52 -17.04 -2.29
N ASN A 265 -32.10 -15.77 -2.21
CA ASN A 265 -32.83 -14.60 -2.74
C ASN A 265 -32.91 -14.55 -4.29
N TYR A 266 -32.68 -15.67 -4.97
CA TYR A 266 -32.57 -15.81 -6.41
C TYR A 266 -33.93 -15.86 -7.11
N SER A 267 -34.87 -16.64 -6.57
CA SER A 267 -36.21 -16.77 -7.12
C SER A 267 -37.16 -15.92 -6.30
N GLY A 268 -37.69 -14.83 -6.86
CA GLY A 268 -38.61 -13.93 -6.17
C GLY A 268 -39.93 -14.56 -5.70
N GLN A 269 -40.14 -15.85 -5.94
CA GLN A 269 -41.37 -16.57 -5.61
C GLN A 269 -41.15 -17.85 -4.76
N GLY A 270 -39.91 -18.21 -4.37
CA GLY A 270 -39.62 -19.34 -3.48
C GLY A 270 -40.05 -20.73 -3.97
N ARG A 271 -40.49 -20.85 -5.23
CA ARG A 271 -40.93 -22.09 -5.88
C ARG A 271 -40.37 -22.16 -7.30
N ALA A 272 -39.74 -23.27 -7.65
CA ALA A 272 -39.28 -23.52 -9.01
C ALA A 272 -40.47 -23.83 -9.94
N ILE A 273 -40.54 -23.13 -11.07
CA ILE A 273 -41.49 -23.37 -12.15
C ILE A 273 -40.78 -24.25 -13.18
N THR A 274 -41.48 -25.27 -13.72
CA THR A 274 -40.91 -26.24 -14.66
C THR A 274 -41.76 -26.38 -15.91
N VAL A 275 -41.12 -26.67 -17.05
CA VAL A 275 -41.79 -26.92 -18.32
C VAL A 275 -42.33 -28.36 -18.44
N PRO A 276 -43.43 -28.59 -19.19
CA PRO A 276 -43.93 -29.93 -19.49
C PRO A 276 -42.97 -30.71 -20.41
N PRO A 277 -43.02 -32.07 -20.42
CA PRO A 277 -42.13 -32.89 -21.24
C PRO A 277 -42.40 -32.71 -22.74
N ASN A 278 -41.32 -32.77 -23.54
CA ASN A 278 -41.37 -32.65 -24.99
C ASN A 278 -41.81 -33.96 -25.66
N ILE A 279 -41.47 -35.10 -25.07
CA ILE A 279 -41.79 -36.43 -25.58
C ILE A 279 -42.71 -37.12 -24.56
N TRP A 280 -43.91 -37.50 -25.02
CA TRP A 280 -44.94 -38.12 -24.15
C TRP A 280 -45.04 -39.64 -24.33
N LYS A 281 -44.59 -40.19 -25.45
CA LYS A 281 -44.89 -41.58 -25.82
C LYS A 281 -43.82 -42.52 -25.28
N THR A 282 -44.25 -43.61 -24.65
CA THR A 282 -43.48 -44.63 -23.91
C THR A 282 -42.96 -44.17 -22.54
N VAL A 283 -42.19 -43.08 -22.46
CA VAL A 283 -41.71 -42.49 -21.20
C VAL A 283 -41.67 -40.96 -21.37
N PRO A 284 -42.15 -40.15 -20.39
CA PRO A 284 -42.05 -38.71 -20.45
C PRO A 284 -40.58 -38.26 -20.35
N MET A 285 -40.10 -37.55 -21.38
CA MET A 285 -38.71 -37.07 -21.46
C MET A 285 -38.64 -35.59 -21.84
N TRP A 286 -37.61 -34.91 -21.32
CA TRP A 286 -37.28 -33.52 -21.62
C TRP A 286 -36.05 -33.47 -22.53
N THR A 287 -36.06 -32.53 -23.48
CA THR A 287 -34.90 -32.30 -24.35
C THR A 287 -33.88 -31.41 -23.64
N GLY A 288 -32.63 -31.51 -24.06
CA GLY A 288 -31.53 -30.69 -23.53
C GLY A 288 -31.80 -29.18 -23.46
N THR A 289 -32.42 -28.60 -24.50
CA THR A 289 -32.78 -27.18 -24.54
C THR A 289 -33.89 -26.78 -23.57
N ALA A 290 -34.77 -27.71 -23.19
CA ALA A 290 -35.93 -27.43 -22.35
C ALA A 290 -35.56 -26.99 -20.92
N HIS A 291 -34.31 -27.23 -20.48
CA HIS A 291 -33.80 -26.76 -19.20
C HIS A 291 -33.54 -25.25 -19.18
N PHE A 292 -33.18 -24.65 -20.33
CA PHE A 292 -32.85 -23.23 -20.47
C PHE A 292 -34.07 -22.35 -20.76
N ASP A 293 -35.15 -22.93 -21.29
CA ASP A 293 -36.37 -22.20 -21.70
C ASP A 293 -37.37 -21.92 -20.54
N ASN A 294 -36.97 -22.15 -19.28
CA ASN A 294 -37.83 -21.94 -18.12
C ASN A 294 -38.19 -20.45 -17.85
N ASP A 295 -37.62 -19.52 -18.61
CA ASP A 295 -37.72 -18.08 -18.33
C ASP A 295 -38.97 -17.36 -18.90
N GLU A 296 -39.85 -17.98 -19.71
CA GLU A 296 -40.87 -17.14 -20.38
C GLU A 296 -42.22 -17.78 -20.76
N LYS A 297 -42.65 -18.86 -20.12
CA LYS A 297 -44.01 -19.39 -20.34
C LYS A 297 -44.84 -19.40 -19.07
N TYR A 298 -45.31 -18.21 -18.70
CA TYR A 298 -46.61 -18.08 -18.05
C TYR A 298 -47.66 -18.71 -18.98
N TYR A 299 -48.12 -19.91 -18.67
CA TYR A 299 -49.44 -20.33 -19.12
C TYR A 299 -50.44 -19.64 -18.19
N PRO A 300 -51.20 -18.63 -18.66
CA PRO A 300 -52.39 -18.22 -17.92
C PRO A 300 -53.34 -19.43 -17.91
N ASP A 301 -53.84 -19.76 -16.72
CA ASP A 301 -54.89 -20.76 -16.48
C ASP A 301 -56.11 -20.57 -17.41
#